data_AF-A0AA40B9A1-F1
#
_entry.id   AF-A0AA40B9A1-F1
#
_cell.length_a   1.000
_cell.length_b   1.000
_cell.length_c   1.000
_cell.angle_alpha   90.00
_cell.angle_beta   90.00
_cell.angle_gamma   90.00
#
_symmetry.space_group_name_H-M   'P 1'
#
loop_
_entity.id
_entity.type
_entity.pdbx_description
1 polymer ?
#
loop_
_entity_poly.entity_id
_entity_poly.type
_entity_poly.pdbx_seq_one_letter_code
_entity_poly.pdbx_strand_id
1 'polypeptide(L)'
;MKVLAVLTLVAAAIAVPEAETWKGCKPATYRCNWKADGWEVCDVSGNWVWGGACAPNDVCKFYKPSGSPYCVPPSFNLPNGR
;
A
#
# COMPACT_ATOMS: atom_id res chain seq x y z
N MET A 1 33.71 -16.85 49.20
CA MET A 1 33.33 -16.15 47.94
C MET A 1 31.99 -16.71 47.49
N LYS A 2 30.88 -16.00 47.65
CA LYS A 2 29.54 -16.45 47.20
C LYS A 2 29.06 -15.44 46.17
N VAL A 3 28.89 -15.93 44.95
CA VAL A 3 28.68 -15.15 43.72
C VAL A 3 27.25 -14.59 43.74
N LEU A 4 27.13 -13.26 43.68
CA LEU A 4 25.85 -12.56 43.56
C LEU A 4 25.35 -12.71 42.12
N ALA A 5 24.26 -13.45 41.94
CA ALA A 5 23.59 -13.58 40.65
C ALA A 5 22.79 -12.30 40.35
N VAL A 6 23.25 -11.53 39.36
CA VAL A 6 22.56 -10.35 38.86
C VAL A 6 21.54 -10.80 37.81
N LEU A 7 20.26 -10.72 38.14
CA LEU A 7 19.14 -10.93 37.20
C LEU A 7 18.94 -9.65 36.37
N THR A 8 19.38 -9.65 35.12
CA THR A 8 19.12 -8.58 34.16
C THR A 8 17.76 -8.79 33.48
N LEU A 9 16.77 -7.97 33.86
CA LEU A 9 15.48 -7.89 33.18
C LEU A 9 15.66 -7.13 31.86
N VAL A 10 15.68 -7.86 30.74
CA VAL A 10 15.65 -7.26 29.40
C VAL A 10 14.19 -6.89 29.08
N ALA A 11 13.85 -5.61 29.24
CA ALA A 11 12.56 -5.08 28.83
C ALA A 11 12.53 -4.95 27.29
N ALA A 12 11.83 -5.85 26.61
CA ALA A 12 11.55 -5.71 25.19
C ALA A 12 10.47 -4.64 24.99
N ALA A 13 10.86 -3.45 24.51
CA ALA A 13 9.92 -2.43 24.08
C ALA A 13 9.18 -2.94 22.83
N ILE A 14 7.93 -3.33 22.99
CA ILE A 14 7.03 -3.60 21.86
C ILE A 14 6.61 -2.25 21.25
N ALA A 15 7.16 -1.92 20.09
CA ALA A 15 6.68 -0.78 19.32
C ALA A 15 5.24 -1.07 18.89
N VAL A 16 4.28 -0.38 19.50
CA VAL A 16 2.88 -0.41 19.09
C VAL A 16 2.79 0.42 17.81
N PRO A 17 2.27 -0.09 16.69
CA PRO A 17 2.07 0.74 15.50
C PRO A 17 1.14 1.89 15.89
N GLU A 18 1.66 3.11 15.85
CA GLU A 18 0.88 4.30 16.09
C GLU A 18 -0.23 4.34 15.01
N ALA A 19 -1.48 4.56 15.42
CA ALA A 19 -2.58 4.61 14.48
C ALA A 19 -2.36 5.82 13.56
N GLU A 20 -1.91 5.54 12.34
CA GLU A 20 -1.45 6.60 11.44
C GLU A 20 -2.63 7.45 10.96
N THR A 21 -2.66 8.72 11.37
CA THR A 21 -3.73 9.66 11.06
C THR A 21 -3.52 10.28 9.69
N TRP A 22 -3.81 9.53 8.63
CA TRP A 22 -3.80 10.07 7.27
C TRP A 22 -5.10 10.83 6.99
N LYS A 23 -5.00 12.08 6.51
CA LYS A 23 -6.18 12.91 6.19
C LYS A 23 -6.90 12.50 4.91
N GLY A 24 -6.21 11.82 3.99
CA GLY A 24 -6.75 11.45 2.67
C GLY A 24 -6.66 9.96 2.41
N CYS A 25 -5.49 9.49 2.00
CA CYS A 25 -5.23 8.08 1.70
C CYS A 25 -4.11 7.51 2.57
N LYS A 26 -4.09 6.17 2.71
CA LYS A 26 -2.99 5.47 3.36
C LYS A 26 -1.78 5.43 2.41
N PRO A 27 -0.57 5.87 2.82
CA PRO A 27 0.62 5.78 1.99
C PRO A 27 0.87 4.38 1.45
N ALA A 28 1.54 4.31 0.30
CA ALA A 28 1.77 3.08 -0.44
C ALA A 28 0.48 2.34 -0.86
N THR A 29 -0.64 3.06 -0.93
CA THR A 29 -1.86 2.57 -1.58
C THR A 29 -1.93 3.11 -3.00
N TYR A 30 -2.57 2.35 -3.88
CA TYR A 30 -2.72 2.70 -5.29
C TYR A 30 -4.21 2.73 -5.64
N ARG A 31 -4.58 3.50 -6.68
CA ARG A 31 -5.92 3.43 -7.27
C ARG A 31 -5.87 3.72 -8.76
N CYS A 32 -6.88 3.23 -9.50
CA CYS A 32 -7.11 3.74 -10.83
C CYS A 32 -7.66 5.17 -10.77
N ASN A 33 -7.15 6.04 -11.64
CA ASN A 33 -7.69 7.38 -11.78
C ASN A 33 -9.11 7.30 -12.37
N TRP A 34 -9.99 8.22 -11.97
CA TRP A 34 -11.39 8.28 -12.39
C TRP A 34 -11.59 8.49 -13.91
N LYS A 35 -10.57 8.97 -14.63
CA LYS A 35 -10.53 9.08 -16.09
C LYS A 35 -10.08 7.79 -16.80
N ALA A 36 -9.91 6.69 -16.07
CA ALA A 36 -9.66 5.32 -16.56
C ALA A 36 -8.35 5.05 -17.33
N ASP A 37 -7.58 6.07 -17.74
CA ASP A 37 -6.38 5.90 -18.56
C ASP A 37 -5.07 5.92 -17.75
N GLY A 38 -5.11 5.67 -16.44
CA GLY A 38 -3.92 5.74 -15.59
C GLY A 38 -4.17 5.42 -14.13
N TRP A 39 -3.14 5.59 -13.30
CA TRP A 39 -3.21 5.30 -11.88
C TRP A 39 -2.64 6.43 -11.02
N GLU A 40 -3.02 6.39 -9.76
CA GLU A 40 -2.54 7.31 -8.73
C GLU A 40 -1.91 6.51 -7.59
N VAL A 41 -0.88 7.11 -6.99
CA VAL A 41 -0.17 6.60 -5.82
C VAL A 41 -0.51 7.49 -4.65
N CYS A 42 -0.72 6.92 -3.48
CA CYS A 42 -0.81 7.69 -2.25
C CYS A 42 0.59 7.99 -1.73
N ASP A 43 0.94 9.27 -1.67
CA ASP A 43 2.21 9.72 -1.08
C ASP A 43 2.22 9.58 0.45
N VAL A 44 3.39 9.83 1.06
CA VAL A 44 3.56 9.77 2.53
C VAL A 44 2.82 10.86 3.29
N SER A 45 2.32 11.89 2.60
CA SER A 45 1.49 12.96 3.18
C SER A 45 0.00 12.62 3.14
N GLY A 46 -0.37 11.46 2.57
CA GLY A 46 -1.75 11.02 2.41
C GLY A 46 -2.48 11.69 1.23
N ASN A 47 -1.75 12.17 0.22
CA ASN A 47 -2.32 12.75 -1.00
C ASN A 47 -2.24 11.77 -2.18
N TRP A 48 -3.27 11.77 -3.02
CA TRP A 48 -3.23 11.09 -4.30
C TRP A 48 -2.41 11.89 -5.30
N VAL A 49 -1.33 11.31 -5.77
CA VAL A 49 -0.47 11.88 -6.81
C VAL A 49 -0.53 11.02 -8.07
N TRP A 50 -0.38 11.67 -9.22
CA TRP A 50 -0.36 10.98 -10.52
C TRP A 50 0.81 9.99 -10.58
N GLY A 51 0.49 8.71 -10.79
CA GLY A 51 1.48 7.64 -10.89
C GLY A 51 1.91 7.36 -12.33
N GLY A 52 1.01 7.53 -13.30
CA GLY A 52 1.29 7.33 -14.71
C GLY A 52 0.04 7.03 -15.54
N ALA A 53 0.22 7.02 -16.87
CA ALA A 53 -0.82 6.69 -17.84
C ALA A 53 -0.67 5.23 -18.30
N CYS A 54 -1.79 4.60 -18.64
CA CYS A 54 -1.80 3.38 -19.43
C CYS A 54 -1.45 3.67 -20.89
N ALA A 55 -0.98 2.66 -21.60
CA ALA A 55 -0.73 2.76 -23.03
C ALA A 55 -2.05 3.07 -23.79
N PRO A 56 -1.98 3.62 -25.01
CA PRO A 56 -3.17 3.84 -25.81
C PRO A 56 -4.02 2.55 -25.96
N ASN A 57 -5.32 2.67 -25.73
CA ASN A 57 -6.31 1.58 -25.73
C ASN A 57 -6.27 0.61 -24.54
N ASP A 58 -5.31 0.73 -23.61
CA ASP A 58 -5.38 0.03 -22.34
C ASP A 58 -6.22 0.82 -21.34
N VAL A 59 -6.86 0.11 -20.41
CA VAL A 59 -7.60 0.70 -19.31
C VAL A 59 -6.99 0.28 -17.98
N CYS A 60 -7.06 1.16 -16.99
CA CYS A 60 -6.68 0.81 -15.63
C CYS A 60 -7.77 -0.06 -14.99
N LYS A 61 -7.38 -1.25 -14.53
CA LYS A 61 -8.21 -2.12 -13.68
C LYS A 61 -7.50 -2.39 -12.36
N PHE A 62 -8.23 -2.24 -11.25
CA PHE A 62 -7.66 -2.47 -9.93
C PHE A 62 -7.75 -3.94 -9.52
N TYR A 63 -6.60 -4.59 -9.32
CA TYR A 63 -6.50 -5.97 -8.89
C TYR A 63 -6.45 -6.05 -7.37
N LYS A 64 -7.61 -6.30 -6.76
CA LYS A 64 -7.76 -6.38 -5.29
C LYS A 64 -6.79 -7.35 -4.60
N PRO A 65 -6.50 -8.55 -5.14
CA PRO A 65 -5.60 -9.50 -4.48
C PRO A 65 -4.16 -8.99 -4.30
N SER A 66 -3.63 -8.20 -5.25
CA SER A 66 -2.32 -7.56 -5.08
C SER A 66 -2.41 -6.15 -4.49
N GLY A 67 -3.60 -5.55 -4.45
CA GLY A 67 -3.80 -4.15 -4.08
C GLY A 67 -3.22 -3.16 -5.10
N SER A 68 -3.13 -3.55 -6.39
CA SER A 68 -2.42 -2.76 -7.40
C SER A 68 -3.27 -2.51 -8.66
N PRO A 69 -3.10 -1.36 -9.34
CA PRO A 69 -3.64 -1.09 -10.65
C PRO A 69 -2.85 -1.82 -11.73
N TYR A 70 -3.54 -2.29 -12.76
CA TYR A 70 -2.96 -2.89 -13.95
C TYR A 70 -3.53 -2.22 -15.19
N CYS A 71 -2.64 -1.87 -16.11
CA CYS A 71 -3.01 -1.46 -17.46
C CYS A 71 -3.19 -2.72 -18.30
N VAL A 72 -4.41 -2.94 -18.76
CA VAL A 72 -4.79 -4.14 -19.49
C VAL A 72 -5.79 -3.77 -20.60
N PRO A 73 -5.92 -4.60 -21.63
CA PRO A 73 -6.95 -4.40 -22.64
C PRO A 73 -8.36 -4.30 -22.02
N PRO A 74 -9.30 -3.55 -22.61
CA PRO A 74 -10.63 -3.34 -22.04
C PRO A 74 -11.40 -4.65 -21.81
N SER A 75 -11.19 -5.65 -22.67
CA SER A 75 -11.80 -6.98 -22.60
C SER A 75 -11.12 -7.93 -21.63
N PHE A 76 -9.95 -7.59 -21.08
CA PHE A 76 -9.22 -8.46 -20.17
C PHE A 76 -9.88 -8.52 -18.80
N ASN A 77 -10.18 -9.71 -18.29
CA ASN A 77 -10.69 -9.89 -16.94
C ASN A 77 -9.55 -10.28 -16.01
N LEU A 78 -9.35 -9.47 -14.97
CA LEU A 78 -8.44 -9.84 -13.90
C LEU A 78 -8.96 -11.12 -13.23
N PRO A 79 -8.08 -12.08 -12.89
CA PRO A 79 -8.50 -13.29 -12.20
C PRO A 79 -9.14 -12.94 -10.86
N ASN A 80 -10.05 -13.78 -10.37
CA ASN A 80 -10.53 -13.64 -9.00
C ASN A 80 -9.50 -14.35 -8.11
N GLY A 81 -8.70 -13.57 -7.35
CA GLY A 81 -7.76 -14.14 -6.38
C GLY A 81 -8.50 -15.11 -5.46
N ARG A 82 -7.95 -16.32 -5.30
CA ARG A 82 -8.47 -17.34 -4.38
C ARG A 82 -7.88 -17.15 -3.00
#